data_AF-A0A382GQD7-F1
#
_entry.id   AF-A0A382GQD7-F1
#
_cell.length_a   1.000
_cell.length_b   1.000
_cell.length_c   1.000
_cell.angle_alpha   90.00
_cell.angle_beta   90.00
_cell.angle_gamma   90.00
#
_symmetry.space_group_name_H-M   'P 1'
#
loop_
_entity.id
_entity.type
_entity.pdbx_description
1 polymer ?
#
loop_
_entity_poly.entity_id
_entity_poly.type
_entity_poly.pdbx_seq_one_letter_code
_entity_poly.pdbx_strand_id
1 'polypeptide(L)'
;MYSDNFYSEAEGFKGKDFINLVAGFETSLDPFSLIQTLKSLEKKIGRDINQKGMCDRVIDMDLILFGELVEQDLGIELPSSDIEDYLFVLEPLAQIAEKELHPVLNISFGEMLKEKLK
;
A
#
# COMPACT_ATOMS: atom_id res chain seq x y z
N MET A 1 -7.50 -4.33 11.45
CA MET A 1 -7.70 -2.88 11.64
C MET A 1 -7.55 -2.18 10.29
N TYR A 2 -8.19 -1.02 10.10
CA TYR A 2 -8.10 -0.26 8.85
C TYR A 2 -8.13 1.24 9.15
N SER A 3 -7.51 2.04 8.28
CA SER A 3 -7.45 3.50 8.39
C SER A 3 -8.77 4.15 7.95
N ASP A 4 -8.92 5.45 8.18
CA ASP A 4 -9.90 6.26 7.49
C ASP A 4 -9.61 6.35 5.97
N ASN A 5 -10.52 6.96 5.23
CA ASN A 5 -10.34 7.26 3.81
C ASN A 5 -9.47 8.51 3.62
N PHE A 6 -8.41 8.39 2.83
CA PHE A 6 -7.55 9.50 2.41
C PHE A 6 -7.76 9.78 0.93
N TYR A 7 -7.78 11.05 0.55
CA TYR A 7 -8.07 11.47 -0.82
C TYR A 7 -6.80 12.05 -1.46
N SER A 8 -6.48 11.62 -2.68
CA SER A 8 -5.36 12.16 -3.46
C SER A 8 -5.78 12.44 -4.88
N GLU A 9 -5.19 13.45 -5.50
CA GLU A 9 -5.31 13.64 -6.95
C GLU A 9 -4.69 12.44 -7.68
N ALA A 10 -5.12 12.20 -8.92
CA ALA A 10 -4.51 11.18 -9.77
C ALA A 10 -3.09 11.61 -10.16
N GLU A 11 -2.07 10.89 -9.69
CA GLU A 11 -0.70 11.13 -10.13
C GLU A 11 -0.47 10.50 -11.51
N GLY A 12 0.14 11.24 -12.44
CA GLY A 12 0.58 10.79 -13.76
C GLY A 12 -0.50 10.55 -14.84
N PHE A 13 -1.79 10.76 -14.55
CA PHE A 13 -2.83 10.87 -15.58
C PHE A 13 -4.01 11.77 -15.13
N LYS A 14 -4.83 12.24 -16.08
CA LYS A 14 -6.03 13.02 -15.75
C LYS A 14 -7.19 12.08 -15.41
N GLY A 15 -7.43 11.88 -14.13
CA GLY A 15 -8.49 11.02 -13.58
C GLY A 15 -9.35 11.71 -12.51
N LYS A 16 -10.23 10.93 -11.87
CA LYS A 16 -10.87 11.35 -10.62
C LYS A 16 -9.88 11.21 -9.46
N ASP A 17 -10.15 11.90 -8.36
CA ASP A 17 -9.43 11.69 -7.11
C ASP A 17 -9.53 10.22 -6.67
N PHE A 18 -8.44 9.70 -6.15
CA PHE A 18 -8.36 8.37 -5.57
C PHE A 18 -8.80 8.40 -4.11
N ILE A 19 -9.39 7.30 -3.67
CA ILE A 19 -9.63 7.01 -2.26
C ILE A 19 -8.62 5.94 -1.86
N ASN A 20 -7.77 6.29 -0.90
CA ASN A 20 -6.69 5.44 -0.39
C ASN A 20 -6.99 5.07 1.07
N LEU A 21 -6.68 3.83 1.42
CA LEU A 21 -6.89 3.28 2.76
C LEU A 21 -5.90 2.13 2.97
N VAL A 22 -5.38 2.01 4.20
CA VAL A 22 -4.50 0.90 4.59
C VAL A 22 -5.24 0.00 5.57
N ALA A 23 -5.10 -1.31 5.40
CA ALA A 23 -5.65 -2.32 6.29
C ALA A 23 -4.55 -3.24 6.81
N GLY A 24 -4.49 -3.39 8.14
CA GLY A 24 -3.61 -4.34 8.83
C GLY A 24 -4.40 -5.55 9.35
N PHE A 25 -3.89 -6.75 9.11
CA PHE A 25 -4.51 -8.01 9.55
C PHE A 25 -3.47 -9.12 9.71
N GLU A 26 -3.79 -10.12 10.52
CA GLU A 26 -3.01 -11.34 10.64
C GLU A 26 -3.42 -12.36 9.57
N THR A 27 -2.45 -13.12 9.05
CA THR A 27 -2.70 -14.14 8.04
C THR A 27 -1.71 -15.29 8.20
N SER A 28 -2.14 -16.49 7.83
CA SER A 28 -1.27 -17.67 7.72
C SER A 28 -0.70 -17.87 6.31
N LEU A 29 -1.06 -17.01 5.36
CA LEU A 29 -0.52 -17.04 4.00
C LEU A 29 0.90 -16.46 3.99
N ASP A 30 1.77 -17.03 3.17
CA ASP A 30 3.03 -16.38 2.82
C ASP A 30 2.78 -15.14 1.93
N PRO A 31 3.74 -14.19 1.84
CA PRO A 31 3.58 -12.96 1.06
C PRO A 31 3.19 -13.19 -0.40
N PHE A 32 3.76 -14.21 -1.06
CA PHE A 32 3.46 -14.51 -2.45
C PHE A 32 2.02 -14.99 -2.60
N SER A 33 1.57 -15.93 -1.76
CA SER A 33 0.19 -16.41 -1.73
C SER A 33 -0.80 -15.28 -1.42
N LEU A 34 -0.43 -14.34 -0.54
CA LEU A 34 -1.24 -13.17 -0.24
C LEU A 34 -1.39 -12.26 -1.47
N ILE A 35 -0.29 -11.92 -2.15
CA ILE A 35 -0.31 -11.09 -3.37
C ILE A 35 -1.18 -11.74 -4.46
N GLN A 36 -1.08 -13.06 -4.66
CA GLN A 36 -1.95 -13.76 -5.63
C GLN A 36 -3.43 -13.68 -5.23
N THR A 37 -3.71 -13.75 -3.93
CA THR A 37 -5.07 -13.61 -3.39
C THR A 37 -5.63 -12.21 -3.65
N LEU A 38 -4.83 -11.15 -3.39
CA LEU A 38 -5.20 -9.76 -3.67
C LEU A 38 -5.52 -9.55 -5.16
N LYS A 39 -4.61 -9.97 -6.05
CA LYS A 39 -4.82 -9.91 -7.52
C LYS A 39 -6.07 -10.66 -7.98
N SER A 40 -6.37 -11.80 -7.37
CA SER A 40 -7.60 -12.55 -7.66
C SER A 40 -8.85 -11.77 -7.26
N LEU A 41 -8.83 -11.09 -6.12
CA LEU A 41 -9.93 -10.27 -5.63
C LEU A 41 -10.17 -9.05 -6.51
N GLU A 42 -9.13 -8.33 -6.93
CA GLU A 42 -9.26 -7.21 -7.88
C GLU A 42 -9.95 -7.64 -9.18
N LYS A 43 -9.54 -8.79 -9.72
CA LYS A 43 -10.14 -9.36 -10.93
C LYS A 43 -11.62 -9.70 -10.72
N LYS A 44 -11.99 -10.20 -9.54
CA LYS A 44 -13.40 -10.49 -9.20
C LYS A 44 -14.25 -9.23 -9.03
N ILE A 45 -13.67 -8.16 -8.49
CA ILE A 45 -14.36 -6.88 -8.25
C ILE A 45 -14.60 -6.11 -9.55
N GLY A 46 -13.78 -6.36 -10.59
CA GLY A 46 -14.05 -5.85 -11.93
C GLY A 46 -12.85 -5.23 -12.62
N ARG A 47 -11.61 -5.53 -12.22
CA ARG A 47 -10.42 -5.19 -13.01
C ARG A 47 -10.54 -5.85 -14.40
N ASP A 48 -10.83 -5.04 -15.42
CA ASP A 48 -10.96 -5.50 -16.80
C ASP A 48 -9.55 -5.84 -17.33
N ILE A 49 -9.44 -6.97 -18.03
CA ILE A 49 -8.19 -7.42 -18.66
C ILE A 49 -7.67 -6.41 -19.71
N ASN A 50 -8.53 -5.50 -20.17
CA ASN A 50 -8.20 -4.44 -21.10
C ASN A 50 -7.63 -3.17 -20.42
N GLN A 51 -7.71 -3.04 -19.09
CA GLN A 51 -7.19 -1.91 -18.31
C GLN A 51 -5.67 -2.05 -18.06
N LYS A 52 -4.88 -1.72 -19.09
CA LYS A 52 -3.41 -1.69 -19.06
C LYS A 52 -2.88 -0.27 -18.81
N GLY A 53 -1.74 -0.15 -18.12
CA GLY A 53 -1.11 1.14 -17.81
C GLY A 53 -1.83 1.93 -16.72
N MET A 54 -1.57 3.25 -16.66
CA MET A 54 -2.24 4.20 -15.77
C MET A 54 -3.65 4.45 -16.27
N CYS A 55 -4.63 3.83 -15.62
CA CYS A 55 -6.04 3.89 -16.00
C CYS A 55 -6.89 3.83 -14.73
N ASP A 56 -8.10 4.40 -14.79
CA ASP A 56 -9.06 4.29 -13.69
C ASP A 56 -9.29 2.80 -13.37
N ARG A 57 -9.00 2.39 -12.13
CA ARG A 57 -9.29 1.05 -11.61
C ARG A 57 -10.44 1.14 -10.62
N VAL A 58 -11.25 0.09 -10.55
CA VAL A 58 -12.30 -0.02 -9.51
C VAL A 58 -11.67 -0.18 -8.13
N ILE A 59 -10.56 -0.92 -8.05
CA ILE A 59 -9.75 -1.11 -6.85
C ILE A 59 -8.33 -1.56 -7.27
N ASP A 60 -7.33 -1.16 -6.51
CA ASP A 60 -5.94 -1.66 -6.53
C ASP A 60 -5.59 -2.04 -5.08
N MET A 61 -4.98 -3.20 -4.88
CA MET A 61 -4.63 -3.73 -3.57
C MET A 61 -3.18 -4.19 -3.56
N ASP A 62 -2.33 -3.35 -2.99
CA ASP A 62 -0.90 -3.59 -2.86
C ASP A 62 -0.52 -4.07 -1.47
N LEU A 63 0.42 -5.02 -1.41
CA LEU A 63 1.04 -5.44 -0.16
C LEU A 63 2.24 -4.54 0.11
N ILE A 64 2.11 -3.62 1.07
CA ILE A 64 3.15 -2.62 1.37
C ILE A 64 4.09 -3.04 2.51
N LEU A 65 3.64 -3.89 3.43
CA LEU A 65 4.39 -4.33 4.60
C LEU A 65 3.97 -5.75 4.99
N PHE A 66 4.92 -6.58 5.45
CA PHE A 66 4.64 -7.92 5.96
C PHE A 66 5.47 -8.22 7.22
N GLY A 67 4.99 -7.74 8.36
CA GLY A 67 5.77 -7.78 9.61
C GLY A 67 7.17 -7.19 9.41
N GLU A 68 8.19 -7.90 9.88
CA GLU A 68 9.61 -7.50 9.77
C GLU A 68 10.30 -8.03 8.49
N LEU A 69 9.53 -8.56 7.52
CA LEU A 69 10.12 -9.12 6.30
C LEU A 69 10.75 -8.03 5.44
N VAL A 70 12.00 -8.24 5.05
CA VAL A 70 12.71 -7.45 4.04
C VAL A 70 13.02 -8.36 2.84
N GLU A 71 12.42 -8.05 1.69
CA GLU A 71 12.52 -8.83 0.44
C GLU A 71 12.56 -7.89 -0.76
N GLN A 72 13.44 -8.18 -1.73
CA GLN A 72 13.54 -7.43 -3.00
C GLN A 72 13.60 -8.37 -4.22
N ASP A 73 13.55 -9.68 -4.01
CA ASP A 73 13.64 -10.68 -5.07
C ASP A 73 12.26 -11.17 -5.54
N LEU A 74 12.27 -11.91 -6.65
CA LEU A 74 11.10 -12.63 -7.19
C LEU A 74 9.88 -11.74 -7.52
N GLY A 75 10.11 -10.44 -7.74
CA GLY A 75 9.08 -9.47 -8.10
C GLY A 75 8.20 -9.04 -6.91
N ILE A 76 8.73 -9.15 -5.69
CA ILE A 76 8.13 -8.60 -4.47
C ILE A 76 9.14 -7.61 -3.89
N GLU A 77 8.66 -6.43 -3.49
CA GLU A 77 9.43 -5.43 -2.76
C GLU A 77 8.72 -5.17 -1.43
N LEU A 78 9.35 -5.59 -0.33
CA LEU A 78 8.84 -5.44 1.03
C LEU A 78 9.96 -4.95 1.96
N PRO A 79 9.73 -3.92 2.79
CA PRO A 79 8.60 -2.98 2.69
C PRO A 79 8.58 -2.27 1.32
N SER A 80 7.39 -1.97 0.80
CA SER A 80 7.26 -1.26 -0.49
C SER A 80 7.83 0.15 -0.37
N SER A 81 8.62 0.57 -1.36
CA SER A 81 9.09 1.95 -1.49
C SER A 81 7.95 2.97 -1.54
N ASP A 82 6.73 2.56 -1.88
CA ASP A 82 5.54 3.42 -1.85
C ASP A 82 5.27 4.02 -0.47
N ILE A 83 5.68 3.35 0.61
CA ILE A 83 5.61 3.89 1.98
C ILE A 83 6.47 5.15 2.11
N GLU A 84 7.65 5.15 1.48
CA GLU A 84 8.57 6.29 1.50
C GLU A 84 8.17 7.34 0.46
N ASP A 85 7.67 6.92 -0.70
CA ASP A 85 7.44 7.78 -1.86
C ASP A 85 6.10 8.54 -1.79
N TYR A 86 5.03 7.92 -1.28
CA TYR A 86 3.67 8.50 -1.38
C TYR A 86 3.03 8.80 -0.03
N LEU A 87 2.57 10.04 0.15
CA LEU A 87 1.86 10.45 1.38
C LEU A 87 0.52 9.70 1.53
N PHE A 88 -0.18 9.43 0.43
CA PHE A 88 -1.43 8.68 0.46
C PHE A 88 -1.27 7.20 0.84
N VAL A 89 -0.04 6.71 0.98
CA VAL A 89 0.30 5.41 1.57
C VAL A 89 0.77 5.59 3.02
N LEU A 90 1.74 6.49 3.24
CA LEU A 90 2.35 6.71 4.55
C LEU A 90 1.36 7.23 5.61
N GLU A 91 0.49 8.18 5.23
CA GLU A 91 -0.46 8.81 6.15
C GLU A 91 -1.50 7.80 6.70
N PRO A 92 -2.22 7.01 5.87
CA PRO A 92 -3.08 5.96 6.38
C PRO A 92 -2.33 4.85 7.13
N LEU A 93 -1.11 4.49 6.70
CA LEU A 93 -0.29 3.51 7.43
C LEU A 93 0.06 4.03 8.84
N ALA A 94 0.55 5.25 8.96
CA ALA A 94 0.91 5.85 10.23
C ALA A 94 -0.31 6.04 11.15
N GLN A 95 -1.52 6.22 10.62
CA GLN A 95 -2.74 6.27 11.44
C GLN A 95 -2.97 4.96 12.21
N ILE A 96 -2.69 3.81 11.59
CA ILE A 96 -2.94 2.50 12.20
C ILE A 96 -1.69 1.91 12.86
N ALA A 97 -0.50 2.24 12.37
CA ALA A 97 0.78 1.65 12.78
C ALA A 97 1.78 2.72 13.27
N GLU A 98 1.32 3.81 13.89
CA GLU A 98 2.14 4.98 14.27
C GLU A 98 3.47 4.62 14.95
N LYS A 99 3.44 3.61 15.83
CA LYS A 99 4.58 3.19 16.66
C LYS A 99 5.37 2.02 16.10
N GLU A 100 4.89 1.39 15.04
CA GLU A 100 5.64 0.31 14.39
C GLU A 100 6.84 0.89 13.65
N LEU A 101 7.93 0.12 13.64
CA LEU A 101 9.18 0.53 13.01
C LEU A 101 9.22 0.06 11.57
N HIS A 102 9.70 0.92 10.69
CA HIS A 102 10.03 0.53 9.33
C HIS A 102 11.17 -0.52 9.37
N PRO A 103 11.01 -1.74 8.79
CA PRO A 103 11.97 -2.83 8.95
C PRO A 103 13.41 -2.51 8.49
N VAL A 104 13.55 -1.64 7.51
CA VAL A 104 14.86 -1.19 6.98
C VAL A 104 15.39 0.08 7.67
N LEU A 105 14.61 1.16 7.69
CA LEU A 105 15.03 2.46 8.21
C LEU A 105 15.09 2.51 9.76
N ASN A 106 14.41 1.61 10.44
CA ASN A 106 14.34 1.51 11.90
C ASN A 106 13.88 2.82 12.59
N ILE A 107 12.97 3.53 11.94
CA ILE A 107 12.24 4.70 12.44
C ILE A 107 10.74 4.39 12.41
N SER A 108 9.96 5.00 13.31
CA SER A 108 8.53 4.71 13.35
C SER A 108 7.78 5.35 12.19
N PHE A 109 6.69 4.74 11.72
CA PHE A 109 5.88 5.34 10.64
C PHE A 109 5.31 6.71 11.02
N GLY A 110 5.02 6.94 12.30
CA GLY A 110 4.62 8.25 12.82
C GLY A 110 5.74 9.29 12.75
N GLU A 111 7.00 8.90 12.95
CA GLU A 111 8.16 9.78 12.77
C GLU A 111 8.42 10.06 11.29
N MET A 112 8.37 9.03 10.43
CA MET A 112 8.47 9.19 8.97
C MET A 112 7.46 10.21 8.45
N LEU A 113 6.20 10.10 8.87
CA LEU A 113 5.15 11.04 8.47
C LEU A 113 5.46 12.47 8.94
N LYS A 114 5.89 12.64 10.19
CA LYS A 114 6.27 13.96 10.74
C LYS A 114 7.44 14.59 9.99
N GLU A 115 8.39 13.80 9.49
CA GLU A 115 9.50 14.31 8.69
C GLU A 115 9.05 14.71 7.29
N LYS A 116 8.17 13.91 6.67
CA LYS A 116 7.68 14.15 5.31
C LYS A 116 6.73 15.35 5.18
N LEU A 117 6.06 15.75 6.27
CA LEU A 117 5.16 16.91 6.32
C LEU A 117 5.84 18.25 6.67
N LYS A 118 7.16 18.26 6.92
CA LYS A 118 7.93 19.49 7.17
C LYS A 118 8.32 20.18 5.86
#